data_AF-A0A7G2C4F8-F1
#
_entry.id   AF-A0A7G2C4F8-F1
#
_cell.length_a   1.000
_cell.length_b   1.000
_cell.length_c   1.000
_cell.angle_alpha   90.00
_cell.angle_beta   90.00
_cell.angle_gamma   90.00
#
_symmetry.space_group_name_H-M   'P 1'
#
loop_
_entity.id
_entity.type
_entity.pdbx_description
1 polymer ?
#
loop_
_entity_poly.entity_id
_entity_poly.type
_entity_poly.pdbx_seq_one_letter_code
_entity_poly.pdbx_strand_id
1 'polypeptide(L)'
;MVTLSCLFHRHALRPLFAGFLLPHFFFFSNCSSKNRNIVMGCKSTKTKDSHTGGGAGGKASPQNESSEFLILANKQQHPVAKKLLEEWTTFAVVQEKRHAGDQAAVQAYQQRSKDVWADTENQPVTHRSVDYVGKVFLEYIRADLLERGWGGNFDYKVAGVTTQGFLKANVNVDTAFSDEPEEVEWEIKIHYHSSGAS
;
A
#
# COMPACT_ATOMS: atom_id res chain seq x y z
N MET A 1 1.48 -35.82 -43.45
CA MET A 1 2.64 -34.94 -43.78
C MET A 1 2.02 -33.61 -44.19
N VAL A 2 2.19 -32.51 -43.46
CA VAL A 2 3.45 -31.86 -43.10
C VAL A 2 3.32 -31.19 -41.72
N THR A 3 4.32 -31.44 -40.87
CA THR A 3 4.59 -30.81 -39.58
C THR A 3 5.37 -29.52 -39.85
N LEU A 4 5.01 -28.39 -39.22
CA LEU A 4 5.86 -27.20 -39.22
C LEU A 4 6.10 -26.73 -37.78
N SER A 5 7.21 -27.19 -37.22
CA SER A 5 7.79 -26.73 -35.96
C SER A 5 8.68 -25.53 -36.25
N CYS A 6 8.42 -24.38 -35.65
CA CYS A 6 9.37 -23.27 -35.64
C CYS A 6 10.28 -23.39 -34.40
N LEU A 7 11.52 -23.83 -34.66
CA LEU A 7 12.63 -23.81 -33.73
C LEU A 7 13.13 -22.37 -33.52
N PHE A 8 13.20 -21.92 -32.27
CA PHE A 8 13.94 -20.72 -31.90
C PHE A 8 15.45 -20.97 -31.99
N HIS A 9 16.16 -20.25 -32.86
CA HIS A 9 17.62 -20.17 -32.85
C HIS A 9 18.05 -18.88 -32.16
N ARG A 10 18.70 -19.04 -31.00
CA ARG A 10 19.40 -17.98 -30.27
C ARG A 10 20.57 -17.48 -31.12
N HIS A 11 20.64 -16.18 -31.37
CA HIS A 11 21.91 -15.52 -31.64
C HIS A 11 22.11 -14.36 -30.68
N ALA A 12 23.18 -14.49 -29.90
CA ALA A 12 23.68 -13.51 -28.96
C ALA A 12 24.40 -12.38 -29.69
N LEU A 13 24.15 -11.13 -29.29
CA LEU A 13 25.06 -10.01 -29.49
C LEU A 13 25.05 -9.13 -28.23
N ARG A 14 26.19 -9.13 -27.53
CA ARG A 14 26.60 -8.15 -26.51
C ARG A 14 27.04 -6.84 -27.20
N PRO A 15 26.93 -5.71 -26.51
CA PRO A 15 28.00 -4.71 -26.50
C PRO A 15 28.47 -4.48 -25.05
N LEU A 16 29.70 -4.88 -24.68
CA LEU A 16 30.92 -4.05 -24.69
C LEU A 16 30.78 -2.69 -23.97
N PHE A 17 31.09 -2.73 -22.67
CA PHE A 17 31.55 -1.61 -21.86
C PHE A 17 33.01 -1.28 -22.23
N ALA A 18 33.32 0.00 -22.54
CA ALA A 18 34.61 0.65 -22.26
C ALA A 18 34.62 2.12 -22.74
N GLY A 19 35.23 3.01 -21.95
CA GLY A 19 35.59 4.41 -22.28
C GLY A 19 34.86 5.41 -21.39
N PHE A 20 35.33 5.79 -20.19
CA PHE A 20 36.54 6.58 -19.89
C PHE A 20 36.66 7.83 -20.77
N LEU A 21 36.31 9.00 -20.20
CA LEU A 21 36.97 10.32 -20.40
C LEU A 21 36.24 11.41 -19.58
N LEU A 22 36.83 11.77 -18.43
CA LEU A 22 36.85 13.14 -17.88
C LEU A 22 37.77 14.00 -18.79
N PRO A 23 37.62 15.35 -18.90
CA PRO A 23 37.96 16.25 -17.79
C PRO A 23 37.32 17.67 -17.79
N HIS A 24 37.76 18.47 -16.81
CA HIS A 24 37.82 19.95 -16.72
C HIS A 24 36.80 20.70 -15.85
N PHE A 25 37.22 20.88 -14.59
CA PHE A 25 37.43 22.18 -13.92
C PHE A 25 36.89 23.43 -14.65
N PHE A 26 35.95 24.12 -14.00
CA PHE A 26 35.91 25.58 -13.99
C PHE A 26 35.70 26.09 -12.57
N PHE A 27 36.74 26.75 -12.07
CA PHE A 27 36.72 27.65 -10.92
C PHE A 27 36.21 29.01 -11.44
N PHE A 28 35.19 29.59 -10.81
CA PHE A 28 35.04 31.05 -10.80
C PHE A 28 34.82 31.53 -9.38
N SER A 29 35.85 32.21 -8.89
CA SER A 29 35.85 33.14 -7.77
C SER A 29 35.11 34.41 -8.17
N ASN A 30 34.25 34.92 -7.30
CA ASN A 30 34.22 36.36 -7.05
C ASN A 30 33.63 36.67 -5.67
N CYS A 31 34.51 37.12 -4.78
CA CYS A 31 34.17 37.94 -3.63
C CYS A 31 33.88 39.37 -4.10
N SER A 32 32.82 40.00 -3.61
CA SER A 32 32.82 41.46 -3.43
C SER A 32 32.02 41.87 -2.21
N SER A 33 32.64 42.77 -1.46
CA SER A 33 32.38 43.19 -0.09
C SER A 33 31.66 44.54 -0.06
N LYS A 34 30.73 44.73 0.88
CA LYS A 34 30.75 45.84 1.88
C LYS A 34 29.39 46.01 2.60
N ASN A 35 29.36 45.50 3.83
CA ASN A 35 29.15 46.23 5.09
C ASN A 35 28.29 47.52 5.08
N ARG A 36 27.16 47.52 5.79
CA ARG A 36 26.73 48.63 6.67
C ARG A 36 26.03 48.12 7.93
N ASN A 37 26.38 48.79 9.03
CA ASN A 37 26.08 48.52 10.42
C ASN A 37 24.60 48.73 10.81
N ILE A 38 24.13 47.85 11.72
CA ILE A 38 23.45 48.10 13.01
C ILE A 38 22.58 49.36 13.13
N VAL A 39 21.30 49.21 13.52
CA VAL A 39 20.68 49.89 14.70
C VAL A 39 19.54 49.03 15.26
N MET A 40 19.57 48.82 16.58
CA MET A 40 18.55 48.17 17.42
C MET A 40 17.22 48.92 17.45
N GLY A 41 16.12 48.17 17.56
CA GLY A 41 14.80 48.72 17.86
C GLY A 41 13.83 47.67 18.39
N CYS A 42 14.03 47.20 19.62
CA CYS A 42 12.99 46.50 20.37
C CYS A 42 11.80 47.44 20.64
N LYS A 43 10.56 47.00 20.39
CA LYS A 43 9.36 47.25 21.22
C LYS A 43 8.13 46.46 20.72
N SER A 44 7.74 45.49 21.56
CA SER A 44 6.44 44.90 21.89
C SER A 44 5.21 45.08 20.97
N THR A 45 4.51 43.99 20.63
CA THR A 45 3.26 43.54 21.29
C THR A 45 2.52 42.45 20.49
N LYS A 46 1.73 41.63 21.23
CA LYS A 46 0.67 40.68 20.84
C LYS A 46 1.05 39.25 20.46
N THR A 47 1.02 38.41 21.50
CA THR A 47 0.50 37.03 21.46
C THR A 47 -0.82 36.95 20.68
N LYS A 48 -0.90 36.01 19.74
CA LYS A 48 -2.14 35.33 19.36
C LYS A 48 -1.78 33.95 18.81
N ASP A 49 -2.29 32.92 19.47
CA ASP A 49 -2.23 31.54 19.03
C ASP A 49 -2.83 31.38 17.63
N SER A 50 -2.12 30.64 16.78
CA SER A 50 -2.72 29.96 15.65
C SER A 50 -2.09 28.58 15.49
N HIS A 51 -2.88 27.58 15.84
CA HIS A 51 -2.81 26.23 15.31
C HIS A 51 -2.61 26.22 13.78
N THR A 52 -2.12 25.06 13.30
CA THR A 52 -2.02 24.58 11.91
C THR A 52 -0.87 25.13 11.06
N GLY A 53 -0.05 24.19 10.57
CA GLY A 53 0.95 24.44 9.52
C GLY A 53 1.98 23.33 9.44
N GLY A 54 1.70 22.32 8.62
CA GLY A 54 2.48 21.09 8.47
C GLY A 54 3.98 21.29 8.24
N GLY A 55 4.76 20.47 8.93
CA GLY A 55 6.17 20.22 8.63
C GLY A 55 6.31 18.78 8.17
N ALA A 56 6.47 18.60 6.86
CA ALA A 56 6.91 17.37 6.25
C ALA A 56 8.21 16.88 6.90
N GLY A 57 8.15 15.70 7.49
CA GLY A 57 9.29 15.02 8.11
C GLY A 57 9.13 13.53 7.92
N GLY A 58 9.19 13.09 6.66
CA GLY A 58 9.17 11.68 6.30
C GLY A 58 10.35 10.95 6.93
N LYS A 59 10.05 10.04 7.86
CA LYS A 59 10.66 8.72 8.02
C LYS A 59 9.69 7.84 8.79
N ALA A 60 8.87 7.08 8.06
CA ALA A 60 8.19 5.92 8.60
C ALA A 60 8.16 4.82 7.53
N SER A 61 9.21 4.01 7.53
CA SER A 61 9.22 2.60 7.14
C SER A 61 10.42 2.03 7.94
N PRO A 62 10.27 0.92 8.67
CA PRO A 62 9.62 -0.31 8.26
C PRO A 62 8.42 -0.66 9.15
N GLN A 63 7.41 -1.35 8.60
CA GLN A 63 6.31 -1.98 9.34
C GLN A 63 5.78 -1.12 10.49
N ASN A 64 4.80 -0.26 10.21
CA ASN A 64 4.13 0.45 11.28
C ASN A 64 3.31 -0.55 12.13
N GLU A 65 3.95 -1.32 13.02
CA GLU A 65 3.31 -2.20 14.01
C GLU A 65 2.40 -1.44 14.97
N SER A 66 2.39 -0.10 14.87
CA SER A 66 1.46 0.80 15.54
C SER A 66 0.21 1.14 14.72
N SER A 67 0.07 0.60 13.49
CA SER A 67 -1.18 0.74 12.75
C SER A 67 -2.28 0.02 13.53
N GLU A 68 -3.38 0.75 13.76
CA GLU A 68 -4.50 0.27 14.54
C GLU A 68 -5.07 -1.03 13.97
N PHE A 69 -5.09 -1.15 12.63
CA PHE A 69 -5.46 -2.39 11.94
C PHE A 69 -4.55 -3.56 12.27
N LEU A 70 -3.23 -3.39 12.24
CA LEU A 70 -2.28 -4.47 12.58
C LEU A 70 -2.38 -4.86 14.05
N ILE A 71 -2.71 -3.93 14.94
CA ILE A 71 -3.03 -4.24 16.34
C ILE A 71 -4.29 -5.10 16.43
N LEU A 72 -5.36 -4.75 15.72
CA LEU A 72 -6.59 -5.55 15.68
C LEU A 72 -6.34 -6.96 15.14
N ALA A 73 -5.63 -7.08 14.03
CA ALA A 73 -5.37 -8.36 13.37
C ALA A 73 -4.42 -9.25 14.17
N ASN A 74 -3.29 -8.72 14.65
CA ASN A 74 -2.20 -9.53 15.21
C ASN A 74 -2.20 -9.59 16.74
N LYS A 75 -2.56 -8.51 17.44
CA LYS A 75 -2.50 -8.46 18.92
C LYS A 75 -3.84 -8.82 19.54
N GLN A 76 -4.93 -8.24 19.04
CA GLN A 76 -6.29 -8.50 19.53
C GLN A 76 -6.95 -9.71 18.85
N GLN A 77 -6.32 -10.25 17.80
CA GLN A 77 -6.78 -11.42 17.05
C GLN A 77 -8.23 -11.27 16.55
N HIS A 78 -8.67 -10.05 16.21
CA HIS A 78 -10.02 -9.83 15.73
C HIS A 78 -10.25 -10.67 14.45
N PRO A 79 -11.23 -11.61 14.43
CA PRO A 79 -11.31 -12.64 13.39
C PRO A 79 -11.39 -12.07 11.97
N VAL A 80 -12.24 -11.05 11.78
CA VAL A 80 -12.42 -10.40 10.48
C VAL A 80 -11.16 -9.63 10.05
N ALA A 81 -10.47 -8.96 10.97
CA ALA A 81 -9.25 -8.19 10.65
C ALA A 81 -8.12 -9.13 10.24
N LYS A 82 -7.95 -10.24 10.97
CA LYS A 82 -6.99 -11.28 10.66
C LYS A 82 -7.26 -11.87 9.28
N LYS A 83 -8.51 -12.26 9.00
CA LYS A 83 -8.87 -12.82 7.70
C LYS A 83 -8.66 -11.83 6.56
N LEU A 84 -8.98 -10.56 6.79
CA LEU A 84 -8.76 -9.49 5.81
C LEU A 84 -7.27 -9.27 5.50
N LEU A 85 -6.41 -9.28 6.54
CA LEU A 85 -4.96 -9.17 6.37
C LEU A 85 -4.39 -10.38 5.61
N GLU A 86 -4.84 -11.60 5.91
CA GLU A 86 -4.43 -12.81 5.20
C GLU A 86 -4.74 -12.73 3.70
N GLU A 87 -5.97 -12.35 3.35
CA GLU A 87 -6.39 -12.26 1.95
C GLU A 87 -5.68 -11.14 1.20
N TRP A 88 -5.47 -9.98 1.84
CA TRP A 88 -4.69 -8.89 1.26
C TRP A 88 -3.24 -9.29 1.02
N THR A 89 -2.59 -9.89 2.01
CA THR A 89 -1.19 -10.32 1.89
C THR A 89 -1.04 -11.35 0.78
N THR A 90 -1.98 -12.28 0.66
CA THR A 90 -1.99 -13.27 -0.42
C THR A 90 -2.09 -12.60 -1.78
N PHE A 91 -2.96 -11.60 -1.93
CA PHE A 91 -3.07 -10.81 -3.15
C PHE A 91 -1.77 -10.07 -3.48
N ALA A 92 -1.21 -9.34 -2.51
CA ALA A 92 -0.01 -8.55 -2.71
C ALA A 92 1.19 -9.41 -3.16
N VAL A 93 1.39 -10.56 -2.53
CA VAL A 93 2.42 -11.55 -2.92
C VAL A 93 2.19 -12.08 -4.34
N VAL A 94 0.94 -12.28 -4.75
CA VAL A 94 0.63 -12.73 -6.12
C VAL A 94 0.93 -11.62 -7.14
N GLN A 95 0.68 -10.35 -6.82
CA GLN A 95 1.06 -9.26 -7.72
C GLN A 95 2.59 -9.13 -7.85
N GLU A 96 3.34 -9.28 -6.75
CA GLU A 96 4.81 -9.33 -6.82
C GLU A 96 5.31 -10.46 -7.74
N LYS A 97 4.72 -11.67 -7.61
CA LYS A 97 5.01 -12.81 -8.49
C LYS A 97 4.62 -12.56 -9.94
N ARG A 98 3.50 -11.89 -10.18
CA ARG A 98 3.06 -11.47 -11.52
C ARG A 98 4.11 -10.58 -12.17
N HIS A 99 4.62 -9.58 -11.47
CA HIS A 99 5.67 -8.69 -11.98
C HIS A 99 6.98 -9.45 -12.26
N ALA A 100 7.25 -10.53 -11.51
CA ALA A 100 8.37 -11.43 -11.77
C ALA A 100 8.12 -12.43 -12.94
N GLY A 101 6.93 -12.42 -13.55
CA GLY A 101 6.57 -13.26 -14.70
C GLY A 101 5.94 -14.61 -14.36
N ASP A 102 5.59 -14.87 -13.09
CA ASP A 102 4.96 -16.12 -12.66
C ASP A 102 3.44 -16.11 -12.91
N GLN A 103 3.06 -16.47 -14.13
CA GLN A 103 1.66 -16.55 -14.55
C GLN A 103 0.89 -17.69 -13.86
N ALA A 104 1.57 -18.74 -13.41
CA ALA A 104 0.91 -19.86 -12.73
C ALA A 104 0.36 -19.42 -11.36
N ALA A 105 1.11 -18.60 -10.62
CA ALA A 105 0.64 -18.02 -9.36
C ALA A 105 -0.60 -17.13 -9.56
N VAL A 106 -0.65 -16.34 -10.65
CA VAL A 106 -1.79 -15.48 -10.99
C VAL A 106 -3.03 -16.32 -11.29
N GLN A 107 -2.89 -17.36 -12.12
CA GLN A 107 -4.00 -18.26 -12.45
C GLN A 107 -4.53 -19.01 -11.22
N ALA A 108 -3.63 -19.51 -10.37
CA ALA A 108 -4.01 -20.16 -9.13
C ALA A 108 -4.78 -19.21 -8.20
N TYR A 109 -4.37 -17.95 -8.12
CA TYR A 109 -5.08 -16.95 -7.33
C TYR A 109 -6.47 -16.61 -7.89
N GLN A 110 -6.61 -16.49 -9.21
CA GLN A 110 -7.90 -16.23 -9.86
C GLN A 110 -8.95 -17.32 -9.62
N GLN A 111 -8.50 -18.55 -9.36
CA GLN A 111 -9.38 -19.68 -9.03
C GLN A 111 -9.80 -19.73 -7.55
N ARG A 112 -9.19 -18.93 -6.67
CA ARG A 112 -9.56 -18.89 -5.24
C ARG A 112 -10.93 -18.26 -5.07
N SER A 113 -11.68 -18.74 -4.06
CA SER A 113 -12.91 -18.09 -3.65
C SER A 113 -12.62 -16.69 -3.13
N LYS A 114 -13.39 -15.70 -3.62
CA LYS A 114 -13.42 -14.33 -3.10
C LYS A 114 -14.48 -14.15 -2.01
N ASP A 115 -15.25 -15.19 -1.73
CA ASP A 115 -16.26 -15.24 -0.67
C ASP A 115 -15.75 -16.23 0.39
N VAL A 116 -15.41 -15.70 1.58
CA VAL A 116 -14.73 -16.44 2.65
C VAL A 116 -15.39 -16.18 4.01
N TRP A 117 -15.19 -17.08 4.95
CA TRP A 117 -15.70 -16.95 6.32
C TRP A 117 -14.56 -16.63 7.30
N ALA A 118 -14.83 -15.72 8.23
CA ALA A 118 -14.00 -15.51 9.41
C ALA A 118 -14.40 -16.48 10.52
N ASP A 119 -13.42 -17.00 11.26
CA ASP A 119 -13.65 -17.88 12.40
C ASP A 119 -14.09 -17.05 13.61
N THR A 120 -15.41 -16.90 13.76
CA THR A 120 -16.03 -16.14 14.85
C THR A 120 -16.72 -17.03 15.89
N GLU A 121 -16.54 -18.36 15.81
CA GLU A 121 -17.22 -19.29 16.72
C GLU A 121 -16.79 -19.07 18.18
N ASN A 122 -15.50 -18.83 18.38
CA ASN A 122 -14.91 -18.65 19.71
C ASN A 122 -14.72 -17.18 20.11
N GLN A 123 -14.92 -16.25 19.17
CA GLN A 123 -14.78 -14.81 19.39
C GLN A 123 -15.87 -14.06 18.61
N PRO A 124 -17.06 -13.92 19.20
CA PRO A 124 -18.18 -13.23 18.56
C PRO A 124 -17.84 -11.77 18.28
N VAL A 125 -18.28 -11.27 17.13
CA VAL A 125 -18.06 -9.88 16.70
C VAL A 125 -19.39 -9.16 16.52
N THR A 126 -19.34 -7.83 16.47
CA THR A 126 -20.53 -7.00 16.22
C THR A 126 -20.39 -6.32 14.87
N HIS A 127 -21.50 -5.91 14.25
CA HIS A 127 -21.43 -5.14 13.00
C HIS A 127 -20.62 -3.85 13.17
N ARG A 128 -20.69 -3.24 14.36
CA ARG A 128 -19.92 -2.05 14.71
C ARG A 128 -18.42 -2.33 14.81
N SER A 129 -18.02 -3.44 15.44
CA SER A 129 -16.60 -3.80 15.50
C SER A 129 -16.05 -4.12 14.10
N VAL A 130 -16.85 -4.74 13.24
CA VAL A 130 -16.46 -5.03 11.86
C VAL A 130 -16.43 -3.77 10.98
N ASP A 131 -17.36 -2.83 11.15
CA ASP A 131 -17.29 -1.52 10.47
C ASP A 131 -16.01 -0.77 10.85
N TYR A 132 -15.65 -0.81 12.13
CA TYR A 132 -14.39 -0.23 12.59
C TYR A 132 -13.16 -0.91 11.98
N VAL A 133 -13.15 -2.25 11.85
CA VAL A 133 -12.10 -2.97 11.11
C VAL A 133 -11.96 -2.44 9.67
N GLY A 134 -13.07 -2.24 8.96
CA GLY A 134 -13.05 -1.67 7.61
C GLY A 134 -12.45 -0.26 7.55
N LYS A 135 -12.79 0.60 8.53
CA LYS A 135 -12.26 1.97 8.64
C LYS A 135 -10.75 2.00 8.88
N VAL A 136 -10.25 1.18 9.79
CA VAL A 136 -8.80 1.21 10.08
C VAL A 136 -8.01 0.46 9.01
N PHE A 137 -8.63 -0.50 8.31
CA PHE A 137 -8.01 -1.15 7.15
C PHE A 137 -7.80 -0.17 5.98
N LEU A 138 -8.72 0.77 5.78
CA LEU A 138 -8.58 1.88 4.83
C LEU A 138 -7.31 2.71 5.03
N GLU A 139 -6.90 2.92 6.29
CA GLU A 139 -5.69 3.67 6.60
C GLU A 139 -4.44 2.80 6.38
N TYR A 140 -4.52 1.54 6.81
CA TYR A 140 -3.46 0.56 6.58
C TYR A 140 -3.17 0.36 5.09
N ILE A 141 -4.21 0.18 4.27
CA ILE A 141 -4.05 -0.13 2.85
C ILE A 141 -3.39 1.01 2.09
N ARG A 142 -3.73 2.26 2.42
CA ARG A 142 -3.11 3.44 1.81
C ARG A 142 -1.62 3.48 2.12
N ALA A 143 -1.23 3.17 3.36
CA ALA A 143 0.18 3.12 3.74
C ALA A 143 0.92 1.98 3.04
N ASP A 144 0.33 0.78 2.98
CA ASP A 144 0.91 -0.39 2.32
C ASP A 144 1.08 -0.19 0.80
N LEU A 145 0.08 0.40 0.14
CA LEU A 145 0.17 0.77 -1.29
C LEU A 145 1.31 1.76 -1.53
N LEU A 146 1.39 2.83 -0.73
CA LEU A 146 2.47 3.83 -0.84
C LEU A 146 3.85 3.22 -0.62
N GLU A 147 4.00 2.31 0.36
CA GLU A 147 5.26 1.61 0.64
C GLU A 147 5.70 0.73 -0.54
N ARG A 148 4.74 0.14 -1.26
CA ARG A 148 4.98 -0.66 -2.47
C ARG A 148 5.20 0.18 -3.73
N GLY A 149 4.97 1.48 -3.66
CA GLY A 149 4.95 2.36 -4.84
C GLY A 149 3.72 2.14 -5.73
N TRP A 150 2.65 1.53 -5.21
CA TRP A 150 1.40 1.29 -5.92
C TRP A 150 0.42 2.44 -5.68
N GLY A 151 -0.36 2.74 -6.71
CA GLY A 151 -1.55 3.59 -6.62
C GLY A 151 -2.80 2.76 -6.37
N GLY A 152 -3.90 3.42 -6.05
CA GLY A 152 -5.18 2.74 -6.01
C GLY A 152 -6.25 3.47 -5.23
N ASN A 153 -7.47 2.95 -5.35
CA ASN A 153 -8.61 3.37 -4.54
C ASN A 153 -9.17 2.17 -3.79
N PHE A 154 -9.67 2.44 -2.59
CA PHE A 154 -10.23 1.43 -1.70
C PHE A 154 -11.62 1.84 -1.25
N ASP A 155 -12.54 0.88 -1.24
CA ASP A 155 -13.81 1.00 -0.56
C ASP A 155 -14.11 -0.25 0.29
N TYR A 156 -15.02 -0.09 1.24
CA TYR A 156 -15.60 -1.22 1.95
C TYR A 156 -17.07 -0.98 2.24
N LYS A 157 -17.79 -2.08 2.47
CA LYS A 157 -19.18 -2.09 2.89
C LYS A 157 -19.39 -3.17 3.94
N VAL A 158 -20.08 -2.81 5.02
CA VAL A 158 -20.57 -3.78 6.01
C VAL A 158 -22.08 -3.87 5.88
N ALA A 159 -22.59 -5.10 5.85
CA ALA A 159 -24.02 -5.37 5.87
C ALA A 159 -24.29 -6.68 6.61
N GLY A 160 -25.47 -6.81 7.22
CA GLY A 160 -25.82 -8.02 7.95
C GLY A 160 -27.20 -7.93 8.60
N VAL A 161 -27.59 -9.06 9.17
CA VAL A 161 -28.74 -9.23 10.06
C VAL A 161 -28.21 -9.60 11.44
N THR A 162 -29.10 -9.67 12.44
CA THR A 162 -28.71 -9.85 13.85
C THR A 162 -27.73 -10.99 14.13
N THR A 163 -27.79 -12.10 13.39
CA THR A 163 -26.99 -13.31 13.61
C THR A 163 -25.77 -13.43 12.72
N GLN A 164 -25.69 -12.68 11.62
CA GLN A 164 -24.62 -12.81 10.63
C GLN A 164 -24.46 -11.56 9.80
N GLY A 165 -23.24 -11.29 9.35
CA GLY A 165 -22.98 -10.21 8.42
C GLY A 165 -21.81 -10.52 7.51
N PHE A 166 -21.49 -9.56 6.66
CA PHE A 166 -20.30 -9.59 5.84
C PHE A 166 -19.64 -8.21 5.76
N LEU A 167 -18.33 -8.23 5.60
CA LEU A 167 -17.52 -7.10 5.15
C LEU A 167 -17.11 -7.38 3.72
N LYS A 168 -17.54 -6.53 2.79
CA LYS A 168 -17.05 -6.51 1.41
C LYS A 168 -15.99 -5.42 1.31
N ALA A 169 -14.81 -5.74 0.79
CA ALA A 169 -13.75 -4.79 0.54
C ALA A 169 -13.33 -4.87 -0.93
N ASN A 170 -13.17 -3.71 -1.57
CA ASN A 170 -12.69 -3.61 -2.94
C ASN A 170 -11.50 -2.67 -2.99
N VAL A 171 -10.46 -3.06 -3.73
CA VAL A 171 -9.32 -2.22 -4.07
C VAL A 171 -9.14 -2.25 -5.58
N ASN A 172 -9.11 -1.10 -6.23
CA ASN A 172 -8.51 -0.99 -7.56
C ASN A 172 -7.05 -0.59 -7.32
N VAL A 173 -6.11 -1.45 -7.70
CA VAL A 173 -4.68 -1.24 -7.53
C VAL A 173 -4.05 -0.91 -8.87
N ASP A 174 -3.40 0.25 -8.93
CA ASP A 174 -2.52 0.63 -10.02
C ASP A 174 -1.10 0.19 -9.66
N THR A 175 -0.62 -0.87 -10.31
CA THR A 175 0.68 -1.48 -10.04
C THR A 175 1.82 -0.80 -10.80
N ALA A 176 1.75 0.52 -10.94
CA ALA A 176 2.61 1.36 -11.76
C ALA A 176 4.12 1.09 -11.63
N PHE A 177 4.66 0.34 -12.60
CA PHE A 177 6.09 0.25 -12.92
C PHE A 177 6.35 0.12 -14.44
N SER A 178 5.39 0.55 -15.26
CA SER A 178 5.33 0.31 -16.71
C SER A 178 4.76 1.55 -17.44
N ASP A 179 5.18 1.76 -18.69
CA ASP A 179 4.60 2.78 -19.61
C ASP A 179 3.11 2.54 -19.87
N GLU A 180 2.62 1.31 -19.62
CA GLU A 180 1.21 0.95 -19.56
C GLU A 180 0.88 0.51 -18.12
N PRO A 181 0.29 1.37 -17.28
CA PRO A 181 -0.18 0.99 -15.95
C PRO A 181 -1.34 0.00 -16.10
N GLU A 182 -1.20 -1.17 -15.49
CA GLU A 182 -2.24 -2.19 -15.47
C GLU A 182 -3.02 -2.09 -14.16
N GLU A 183 -4.29 -1.73 -14.28
CA GLU A 183 -5.24 -1.70 -13.16
C GLU A 183 -5.66 -3.13 -12.80
N VAL A 184 -5.48 -3.50 -11.52
CA VAL A 184 -5.87 -4.80 -10.99
C VAL A 184 -6.92 -4.63 -9.91
N GLU A 185 -8.08 -5.23 -10.12
CA GLU A 185 -9.17 -5.24 -9.14
C GLU A 185 -9.00 -6.39 -8.13
N TRP A 186 -8.93 -6.03 -6.85
CA TRP A 186 -9.07 -6.94 -5.71
C TRP A 186 -10.43 -6.75 -5.06
N GLU A 187 -11.20 -7.82 -4.94
CA GLU A 187 -12.48 -7.84 -4.24
C GLU A 187 -12.49 -9.05 -3.31
N ILE A 188 -12.89 -8.84 -2.05
CA ILE A 188 -13.12 -9.91 -1.09
C ILE A 188 -14.40 -9.65 -0.29
N LYS A 189 -15.14 -10.72 0.00
CA LYS A 189 -16.30 -10.71 0.89
C LYS A 189 -16.05 -11.68 2.04
N ILE A 190 -15.97 -11.14 3.25
CA ILE A 190 -15.69 -11.89 4.48
C ILE A 190 -16.97 -11.95 5.31
N HIS A 191 -17.54 -13.15 5.44
CA HIS A 191 -18.69 -13.42 6.29
C HIS A 191 -18.27 -13.67 7.73
N TYR A 192 -19.17 -13.37 8.67
CA TYR A 192 -18.96 -13.55 10.10
C TYR A 192 -20.29 -13.79 10.82
N HIS A 193 -20.24 -14.52 11.94
CA HIS A 193 -21.36 -14.59 12.88
C HIS A 193 -21.36 -13.35 13.78
N SER A 194 -22.54 -12.74 13.92
CA SER A 194 -22.74 -11.53 14.72
C SER A 194 -23.38 -11.91 16.06
N SER A 195 -22.93 -11.29 17.15
CA SER A 195 -23.55 -11.46 18.47
C SER A 195 -24.80 -10.58 18.68
N GLY A 196 -25.25 -9.84 17.65
CA GLY A 196 -26.50 -9.07 17.66
C GLY A 196 -26.50 -7.79 18.51
N ALA A 197 -25.55 -7.60 19.43
CA ALA A 197 -25.38 -6.36 20.16
C ALA A 197 -24.58 -5.36 19.31
N SER A 198 -25.16 -4.21 18.98
CA SER A 198 -24.54 -3.16 18.13
C SER A 198 -23.99 -2.01 18.97
#